data_AF-A0A0M2WTI1-F1
#
_entry.id   AF-A0A0M2WTI1-F1
#
_cell.length_a   1.000
_cell.length_b   1.000
_cell.length_c   1.000
_cell.angle_alpha   90.00
_cell.angle_beta   90.00
_cell.angle_gamma   90.00
#
_symmetry.space_group_name_H-M   'P 1'
#
loop_
_entity.id
_entity.type
_entity.pdbx_description
1 polymer ?
#
loop_
_entity_poly.entity_id
_entity_poly.type
_entity_poly.pdbx_seq_one_letter_code
_entity_poly.pdbx_strand_id
1 'polypeptide(L)'
;MATADRTTELPSYDNPPLDEVACGCQFRTLDRVRLPHYGTFWHSLRKDFPTIVHVPPMFNGEGMPPLDSATSLPLPRVWFLNEDESRLLQFQQDRLYFNWRKRNGAEYPRFEEIYRSFNENYARLSTFSSDMQLGPIQPTEFELSYINHLVKGEGWNKLEDFTKIFKDFRLLPDDNRFLSIPSGISFNATYPLPNEQGTLNVKVTQGKRSIDSVDIYSFDLSVRGITSDLSESGIRAWFDLAHEWIVRGFTDLTTSEIQYSTWGRKK
;
A
#
# COMPACT_ATOMS: atom_id res chain seq x y z
N MET A 1 -17.77 -19.30 -4.44
CA MET A 1 -17.14 -19.59 -5.75
C MET A 1 -17.29 -18.37 -6.62
N ALA A 2 -16.30 -17.48 -6.64
CA ALA A 2 -16.26 -16.39 -7.62
C ALA A 2 -15.67 -16.98 -8.90
N THR A 3 -16.54 -17.25 -9.87
CA THR A 3 -16.13 -17.54 -11.24
C THR A 3 -15.54 -16.27 -11.82
N ALA A 4 -14.24 -16.27 -12.05
CA ALA A 4 -13.54 -15.19 -12.73
C ALA A 4 -14.10 -15.07 -14.16
N ASP A 5 -14.98 -14.09 -14.36
CA ASP A 5 -15.36 -13.65 -15.69
C ASP A 5 -14.15 -12.93 -16.32
N ARG A 6 -13.36 -13.70 -17.08
CA ARG A 6 -12.09 -13.33 -17.68
C ARG A 6 -12.21 -12.35 -18.87
N THR A 7 -13.26 -11.51 -18.93
CA THR A 7 -13.50 -10.63 -20.08
C THR A 7 -13.95 -9.19 -19.80
N THR A 8 -13.83 -8.68 -18.57
CA THR A 8 -14.10 -7.25 -18.30
C THR A 8 -12.81 -6.48 -18.00
N GLU A 9 -12.52 -5.46 -18.81
CA GLU A 9 -11.48 -4.44 -18.53
C GLU A 9 -11.61 -3.96 -17.07
N LEU A 10 -10.49 -3.77 -16.38
CA LEU A 10 -10.51 -3.25 -15.01
C LEU A 10 -11.06 -1.81 -14.98
N PRO A 11 -11.86 -1.43 -13.97
CA PRO A 11 -12.30 -0.05 -13.78
C PRO A 11 -11.14 0.93 -13.81
N SER A 12 -11.33 2.03 -14.54
CA SER A 12 -10.32 3.09 -14.66
C SER A 12 -10.92 4.45 -14.31
N TYR A 13 -10.10 5.31 -13.73
CA TYR A 13 -10.48 6.62 -13.23
C TYR A 13 -9.52 7.67 -13.76
N ASP A 14 -10.06 8.83 -14.13
CA ASP A 14 -9.29 9.99 -14.56
C ASP A 14 -8.65 10.69 -13.37
N ASN A 15 -9.44 10.91 -12.32
CA ASN A 15 -9.01 11.63 -11.12
C ASN A 15 -9.31 10.79 -9.87
N PRO A 16 -8.70 9.59 -9.73
CA PRO A 16 -8.89 8.81 -8.51
C PRO A 16 -8.35 9.57 -7.30
N PRO A 17 -8.91 9.34 -6.10
CA PRO A 17 -8.44 9.94 -4.84
C PRO A 17 -7.12 9.32 -4.36
N LEU A 18 -6.37 8.67 -5.25
CA LEU A 18 -5.16 7.92 -4.95
C LEU A 18 -4.04 8.87 -4.52
N ASP A 19 -3.49 8.63 -3.33
CA ASP A 19 -2.36 9.38 -2.78
C ASP A 19 -1.08 8.56 -2.82
N GLU A 20 -1.15 7.25 -2.56
CA GLU A 20 0.03 6.40 -2.49
C GLU A 20 -0.27 4.97 -2.95
N VAL A 21 0.72 4.37 -3.61
CA VAL A 21 0.72 2.94 -3.96
C VAL A 21 2.03 2.33 -3.49
N ALA A 22 1.96 1.21 -2.80
CA ALA A 22 3.13 0.50 -2.29
C ALA A 22 3.13 -0.97 -2.72
N CYS A 23 4.25 -1.43 -3.25
CA CYS A 23 4.56 -2.84 -3.44
C CYS A 23 5.57 -3.27 -2.37
N GLY A 24 5.34 -4.40 -1.73
CA GLY A 24 6.16 -4.89 -0.63
C GLY A 24 6.48 -6.38 -0.74
N CYS A 25 7.64 -6.75 -0.22
CA CYS A 25 8.00 -8.13 0.10
C CYS A 25 8.56 -8.17 1.51
N GLN A 26 7.91 -8.92 2.38
CA GLN A 26 8.50 -9.43 3.60
C GLN A 26 9.24 -10.74 3.30
N PHE A 27 10.40 -10.91 3.90
CA PHE A 27 11.23 -12.10 3.78
C PHE A 27 11.80 -12.48 5.14
N ARG A 28 12.36 -13.69 5.24
CA ARG A 28 13.08 -14.10 6.45
C ARG A 28 14.19 -13.11 6.78
N THR A 29 14.26 -12.71 8.06
CA THR A 29 15.25 -11.76 8.56
C THR A 29 16.66 -12.10 8.10
N LEU A 30 17.33 -11.12 7.50
CA LEU A 30 18.74 -11.20 7.15
C LEU A 30 19.59 -10.88 8.41
N ASP A 31 19.83 -11.88 9.25
CA ASP A 31 20.52 -11.73 10.55
C ASP A 31 21.95 -11.18 10.47
N ARG A 32 22.51 -11.12 9.27
CA ARG A 32 23.86 -10.59 8.97
C ARG A 32 23.84 -9.12 8.56
N VAL A 33 22.66 -8.51 8.37
CA VAL A 33 22.54 -7.07 8.13
C VAL A 33 23.08 -6.31 9.34
N ARG A 34 23.78 -5.21 9.09
CA ARG A 34 24.44 -4.34 10.07
C ARG A 34 24.30 -2.91 9.58
N LEU A 35 24.44 -1.93 10.47
CA LEU A 35 24.31 -0.51 10.11
C LEU A 35 25.14 -0.08 8.88
N PRO A 36 26.43 -0.50 8.72
CA PRO A 36 27.20 -0.15 7.51
C PRO A 36 26.59 -0.67 6.21
N HIS A 37 25.87 -1.81 6.24
CA HIS A 37 25.26 -2.39 5.05
C HIS A 37 24.16 -1.49 4.46
N TYR A 38 23.48 -0.68 5.26
CA TYR A 38 22.51 0.31 4.75
C TYR A 38 23.20 1.36 3.88
N GLY A 39 24.38 1.83 4.29
CA GLY A 39 25.18 2.77 3.51
C GLY A 39 25.70 2.16 2.21
N THR A 40 26.16 0.90 2.26
CA THR A 40 26.60 0.18 1.06
C THR A 40 25.44 -0.07 0.10
N PHE A 41 24.26 -0.44 0.59
CA PHE A 41 23.08 -0.60 -0.26
C PHE A 41 22.66 0.72 -0.88
N TRP A 42 22.59 1.79 -0.09
CA TRP A 42 22.31 3.13 -0.60
C TRP A 42 23.31 3.57 -1.68
N HIS A 43 24.60 3.23 -1.52
CA HIS A 43 25.59 3.54 -2.55
C HIS A 43 25.18 3.00 -3.92
N SER A 44 24.57 1.81 -3.99
CA SER A 44 24.05 1.24 -5.25
C SER A 44 22.80 1.95 -5.80
N LEU A 45 22.06 2.65 -4.93
CA LEU A 45 20.76 3.28 -5.24
C LEU A 45 20.87 4.80 -5.45
N ARG A 46 21.94 5.44 -4.98
CA ARG A 46 22.06 6.91 -4.80
C ARG A 46 21.82 7.75 -6.06
N LYS A 47 21.95 7.14 -7.25
CA LYS A 47 21.64 7.80 -8.53
C LYS A 47 20.14 8.04 -8.68
N ASP A 48 19.33 7.07 -8.26
CA ASP A 48 17.88 7.11 -8.39
C ASP A 48 17.22 7.62 -7.08
N PHE A 49 17.86 7.35 -5.94
CA PHE A 49 17.39 7.70 -4.59
C PHE A 49 18.49 8.39 -3.75
N PRO A 50 18.80 9.68 -4.02
CA PRO A 50 19.89 10.38 -3.36
C PRO A 50 19.63 10.69 -1.88
N THR A 51 18.37 10.82 -1.47
CA THR A 51 18.00 11.28 -0.12
C THR A 51 17.74 10.08 0.81
N ILE A 52 18.23 10.15 2.04
CA ILE A 52 18.09 9.10 3.06
C ILE A 52 17.35 9.66 4.28
N VAL A 53 16.37 8.91 4.78
CA VAL A 53 15.63 9.24 6.01
C VAL A 53 15.53 8.02 6.91
N HIS A 54 15.80 8.19 8.21
CA HIS A 54 15.54 7.16 9.22
C HIS A 54 14.10 7.23 9.69
N VAL A 55 13.45 6.08 9.79
CA VAL A 55 12.11 5.96 10.35
C VAL A 55 12.03 4.78 11.32
N PRO A 56 11.05 4.78 12.24
CA PRO A 56 10.84 3.65 13.14
C PRO A 56 10.66 2.32 12.37
N PRO A 57 11.18 1.21 12.93
CA PRO A 57 11.01 -0.12 12.34
C PRO A 57 9.53 -0.49 12.28
N MET A 58 9.18 -1.32 11.30
CA MET A 58 7.89 -1.99 11.25
C MET A 58 7.93 -3.25 12.13
N PHE A 59 6.82 -3.48 12.82
CA PHE A 59 6.59 -4.65 13.66
C PHE A 59 6.12 -5.84 12.79
N ASN A 60 6.36 -7.06 13.27
CA ASN A 60 5.81 -8.28 12.72
C ASN A 60 4.36 -8.51 13.23
N GLY A 61 3.73 -9.62 12.81
CA GLY A 61 2.37 -9.98 13.24
C GLY A 61 2.22 -10.22 14.75
N GLU A 62 3.31 -10.39 15.48
CA GLU A 62 3.33 -10.54 16.94
C GLU A 62 3.52 -9.20 17.67
N GLY A 63 3.54 -8.09 16.93
CA GLY A 63 3.73 -6.75 17.49
C GLY A 63 5.16 -6.46 17.92
N MET A 64 6.15 -7.23 17.45
CA MET A 64 7.57 -7.06 17.78
C MET A 64 8.39 -6.73 16.51
N PRO A 65 9.36 -5.80 16.56
CA PRO A 65 10.23 -5.56 15.43
C PRO A 65 11.31 -6.67 15.38
N PRO A 66 11.89 -6.95 14.20
CA PRO A 66 13.08 -7.78 14.11
C PRO A 66 14.19 -7.20 14.98
N LEU A 67 14.74 -8.01 15.89
CA LEU A 67 15.84 -7.63 16.76
C LEU A 67 17.17 -8.01 16.12
N ASP A 68 18.16 -7.15 16.27
CA ASP A 68 19.55 -7.48 15.96
C ASP A 68 20.05 -8.53 16.95
N SER A 69 20.67 -9.59 16.43
CA SER A 69 21.14 -10.73 17.23
C SER A 69 22.27 -10.38 18.20
N ALA A 70 23.05 -9.32 17.91
CA ALA A 70 24.18 -8.93 18.75
C ALA A 70 23.76 -7.99 19.89
N THR A 71 22.80 -7.10 19.66
CA THR A 71 22.41 -6.05 20.61
C THR A 71 21.04 -6.26 21.24
N SER A 72 20.21 -7.16 20.68
CA SER A 72 18.79 -7.32 21.03
C SER A 72 17.97 -6.02 20.90
N LEU A 73 18.47 -5.07 20.09
CA LEU A 73 17.79 -3.84 19.73
C LEU A 73 17.32 -3.92 18.27
N PRO A 74 16.21 -3.29 17.90
CA PRO A 74 15.81 -3.24 16.50
C PRO A 74 16.74 -2.35 15.70
N LEU A 75 17.06 -2.77 14.47
CA LEU A 75 17.68 -1.88 13.49
C LEU A 75 16.63 -0.89 12.94
N PRO A 76 17.03 0.34 12.57
CA PRO A 76 16.11 1.29 11.97
C PRO A 76 15.63 0.77 10.61
N ARG A 77 14.44 1.22 10.22
CA ARG A 77 14.00 1.18 8.82
C ARG A 77 14.50 2.44 8.14
N VAL A 78 15.07 2.28 6.95
CA VAL A 78 15.65 3.39 6.19
C VAL A 78 14.85 3.59 4.92
N TRP A 79 14.49 4.85 4.66
CA TRP A 79 13.87 5.28 3.42
C TRP A 79 14.93 5.90 2.52
N PHE A 80 14.93 5.49 1.25
CA PHE A 80 15.69 6.10 0.17
C PHE A 80 14.69 6.79 -0.75
N LEU A 81 14.76 8.11 -0.85
CA LEU A 81 13.82 8.94 -1.62
C LEU A 81 14.49 9.44 -2.90
N ASN A 82 13.72 9.50 -3.98
CA ASN A 82 14.12 10.18 -5.20
C ASN A 82 14.07 11.72 -5.02
N GLU A 83 14.56 12.47 -6.01
CA GLU A 83 14.73 13.92 -5.91
C GLU A 83 13.43 14.70 -5.63
N ASP A 84 12.31 14.28 -6.20
CA ASP A 84 11.00 14.92 -6.02
C ASP A 84 10.15 14.28 -4.90
N GLU A 85 10.74 13.32 -4.18
CA GLU A 85 10.13 12.53 -3.11
C GLU A 85 8.84 11.77 -3.51
N SER A 86 8.52 11.68 -4.80
CA SER A 86 7.37 10.92 -5.32
C SER A 86 7.60 9.42 -5.29
N ARG A 87 8.85 8.95 -5.20
CA ARG A 87 9.22 7.54 -5.11
C ARG A 87 10.13 7.32 -3.92
N LEU A 88 9.91 6.21 -3.22
CA LEU A 88 10.84 5.81 -2.17
C LEU A 88 10.96 4.29 -2.08
N LEU A 89 12.16 3.85 -1.70
CA LEU A 89 12.45 2.48 -1.34
C LEU A 89 12.64 2.40 0.18
N GLN A 90 11.95 1.48 0.84
CA GLN A 90 12.08 1.24 2.27
C GLN A 90 12.81 -0.07 2.48
N PHE A 91 13.91 -0.02 3.23
CA PHE A 91 14.66 -1.21 3.60
C PHE A 91 14.69 -1.39 5.11
N GLN A 92 14.39 -2.60 5.54
CA GLN A 92 14.57 -3.12 6.89
C GLN A 92 15.03 -4.58 6.73
N GLN A 93 15.73 -5.12 7.72
CA GLN A 93 16.37 -6.44 7.63
C GLN A 93 15.45 -7.64 7.28
N ASP A 94 14.13 -7.47 7.34
CA ASP A 94 13.12 -8.48 7.01
C ASP A 94 12.16 -8.06 5.87
N ARG A 95 12.35 -6.89 5.25
CA ARG A 95 11.41 -6.38 4.24
C ARG A 95 11.98 -5.32 3.30
N LEU A 96 11.40 -5.29 2.10
CA LEU A 96 11.60 -4.26 1.10
C LEU A 96 10.24 -3.73 0.65
N TYR A 97 10.06 -2.40 0.62
CA TYR A 97 8.90 -1.77 0.01
C TYR A 97 9.36 -0.74 -1.02
N PHE A 98 8.61 -0.64 -2.12
CA PHE A 98 8.69 0.46 -3.05
C PHE A 98 7.36 1.19 -3.04
N ASN A 99 7.39 2.51 -2.82
CA ASN A 99 6.18 3.33 -2.79
C ASN A 99 6.28 4.42 -3.85
N TRP A 100 5.19 4.61 -4.59
CA TRP A 100 4.91 5.86 -5.29
C TRP A 100 3.93 6.68 -4.47
N ARG A 101 4.16 7.98 -4.37
CA ARG A 101 3.32 8.94 -3.66
C ARG A 101 3.03 10.13 -4.55
N LYS A 102 1.79 10.60 -4.50
CA LYS A 102 1.38 11.84 -5.13
C LYS A 102 2.05 13.00 -4.41
N ARG A 103 3.04 13.58 -5.07
CA ARG A 103 3.79 14.78 -4.62
C ARG A 103 3.79 15.79 -5.74
N ASN A 104 3.64 17.07 -5.39
CA ASN A 104 3.69 18.20 -6.33
C ASN A 104 2.78 18.03 -7.56
N GLY A 105 1.63 17.36 -7.41
CA GLY A 105 0.69 17.11 -8.51
C GLY A 105 1.12 16.03 -9.50
N ALA A 106 2.14 15.22 -9.17
CA ALA A 106 2.58 14.11 -10.01
C ALA A 106 1.42 13.19 -10.40
N GLU A 107 1.34 12.86 -11.68
CA GLU A 107 0.34 11.93 -12.19
C GLU A 107 0.68 10.49 -11.75
N TYR A 108 -0.36 9.68 -11.56
CA TYR A 108 -0.22 8.29 -11.19
C TYR A 108 0.41 7.49 -12.35
N PRO A 109 1.63 6.92 -12.20
CA PRO A 109 2.36 6.22 -13.27
C PRO A 109 1.74 4.87 -13.66
N ARG A 110 0.58 4.53 -13.08
CA ARG A 110 -0.13 3.26 -13.24
C ARG A 110 0.64 2.07 -12.65
N PHE A 111 -0.10 1.00 -12.45
CA PHE A 111 0.37 -0.18 -11.72
C PHE A 111 1.59 -0.84 -12.38
N GLU A 112 1.60 -0.94 -13.71
CA GLU A 112 2.69 -1.57 -14.46
C GLU A 112 4.05 -0.93 -14.20
N GLU A 113 4.12 0.40 -14.12
CA GLU A 113 5.38 1.10 -13.86
C GLU A 113 5.85 0.90 -12.42
N ILE A 114 4.90 0.90 -11.47
CA ILE A 114 5.20 0.71 -10.05
C ILE A 114 5.69 -0.71 -9.79
N TYR A 115 5.02 -1.71 -10.34
CA TYR A 115 5.45 -3.10 -10.23
C TYR A 115 6.81 -3.31 -10.88
N ARG A 116 7.06 -2.75 -12.08
CA ARG A 116 8.38 -2.80 -12.72
C ARG A 116 9.46 -2.21 -11.82
N SER A 117 9.22 -1.01 -11.28
CA SER A 117 10.18 -0.33 -10.38
C SER A 117 10.44 -1.15 -9.12
N PHE A 118 9.41 -1.76 -8.54
CA PHE A 118 9.55 -2.66 -7.41
C PHE A 118 10.40 -3.89 -7.76
N ASN A 119 10.08 -4.58 -8.86
CA ASN A 119 10.79 -5.79 -9.30
C ASN A 119 12.28 -5.52 -9.57
N GLU A 120 12.60 -4.39 -10.22
CA GLU A 120 13.99 -3.95 -10.44
C GLU A 120 14.74 -3.75 -9.11
N ASN A 121 14.12 -3.09 -8.13
CA ASN A 121 14.76 -2.86 -6.83
C ASN A 121 14.82 -4.13 -5.96
N TYR A 122 13.87 -5.04 -6.10
CA TYR A 122 13.90 -6.37 -5.48
C TYR A 122 15.06 -7.22 -6.04
N ALA A 123 15.30 -7.17 -7.35
CA ALA A 123 16.46 -7.79 -7.97
C ALA A 123 17.77 -7.15 -7.48
N ARG A 124 17.84 -5.81 -7.38
CA ARG A 124 19.01 -5.11 -6.80
C ARG A 124 19.29 -5.54 -5.36
N LEU A 125 18.25 -5.69 -4.53
CA LEU A 125 18.41 -6.21 -3.16
C LEU A 125 18.94 -7.65 -3.16
N SER A 126 18.44 -8.51 -4.05
CA SER A 126 18.89 -9.89 -4.16
C SER A 126 20.37 -9.98 -4.54
N THR A 127 20.81 -9.18 -5.52
CA THR A 127 22.23 -9.04 -5.88
C THR A 127 23.06 -8.53 -4.71
N PHE A 128 22.63 -7.44 -4.06
CA PHE A 128 23.31 -6.87 -2.90
C PHE A 128 23.46 -7.89 -1.76
N SER A 129 22.42 -8.65 -1.45
CA SER A 129 22.42 -9.66 -0.39
C SER A 129 23.42 -10.79 -0.69
N SER A 130 23.54 -11.19 -1.96
CA SER A 130 24.54 -12.15 -2.42
C SER A 130 25.95 -11.60 -2.32
N ASP A 131 26.20 -10.40 -2.86
CA ASP A 131 27.54 -9.77 -2.89
C ASP A 131 28.09 -9.53 -1.48
N MET A 132 27.23 -9.15 -0.54
CA MET A 132 27.57 -8.91 0.87
C MET A 132 27.47 -10.17 1.74
N GLN A 133 27.13 -11.34 1.17
CA GLN A 133 26.99 -12.62 1.89
C GLN A 133 26.01 -12.57 3.08
N LEU A 134 24.92 -11.82 2.92
CA LEU A 134 23.92 -11.58 3.98
C LEU A 134 22.89 -12.71 4.11
N GLY A 135 22.80 -13.56 3.09
CA GLY A 135 21.83 -14.66 2.98
C GLY A 135 20.90 -14.49 1.77
N PRO A 136 20.19 -15.54 1.35
CA PRO A 136 19.21 -15.42 0.27
C PRO A 136 17.97 -14.65 0.74
N ILE A 137 17.37 -13.88 -0.16
CA ILE A 137 16.04 -13.31 0.07
C ILE A 137 15.02 -14.45 -0.01
N GLN A 138 14.36 -14.75 1.12
CA GLN A 138 13.35 -15.81 1.23
C GLN A 138 11.99 -15.19 1.54
N PRO A 139 11.16 -14.86 0.52
CA PRO A 139 9.86 -14.26 0.72
C PRO A 139 8.97 -15.06 1.66
N THR A 140 8.26 -14.36 2.54
CA THR A 140 7.26 -14.92 3.46
C THR A 140 5.89 -14.31 3.23
N GLU A 141 5.84 -13.06 2.74
CA GLU A 141 4.61 -12.35 2.41
C GLU A 141 4.91 -11.30 1.33
N PHE A 142 4.00 -11.13 0.39
CA PHE A 142 3.94 -10.01 -0.53
C PHE A 142 2.78 -9.09 -0.13
N GLU A 143 2.93 -7.80 -0.43
CA GLU A 143 1.91 -6.79 -0.15
C GLU A 143 1.75 -5.83 -1.33
N LEU A 144 0.52 -5.51 -1.68
CA LEU A 144 0.18 -4.38 -2.55
C LEU A 144 -0.84 -3.50 -1.82
N SER A 145 -0.56 -2.22 -1.69
CA SER A 145 -1.42 -1.27 -0.96
C SER A 145 -1.73 -0.05 -1.80
N TYR A 146 -3.00 0.33 -1.87
CA TYR A 146 -3.47 1.60 -2.42
C TYR A 146 -4.04 2.43 -1.28
N ILE A 147 -3.43 3.58 -1.02
CA ILE A 147 -3.88 4.55 -0.02
C ILE A 147 -4.55 5.69 -0.76
N ASN A 148 -5.83 5.90 -0.45
CA ASN A 148 -6.64 6.94 -1.06
C ASN A 148 -6.96 8.01 -0.03
N HIS A 149 -6.77 9.28 -0.38
CA HIS A 149 -7.17 10.42 0.43
C HIS A 149 -8.43 11.04 -0.17
N LEU A 150 -9.56 10.83 0.51
CA LEU A 150 -10.84 11.44 0.18
C LEU A 150 -10.91 12.82 0.85
N VAL A 151 -10.58 13.86 0.11
CA VAL A 151 -10.44 15.22 0.64
C VAL A 151 -11.80 15.86 0.88
N LYS A 152 -11.99 16.48 2.06
CA LYS A 152 -13.20 17.27 2.34
C LYS A 152 -13.34 18.40 1.32
N GLY A 153 -14.54 18.54 0.76
CA GLY A 153 -14.85 19.40 -0.37
C GLY A 153 -14.92 18.64 -1.71
N GLU A 154 -14.37 17.43 -1.80
CA GLU A 154 -14.38 16.59 -2.99
C GLU A 154 -15.36 15.42 -2.80
N GLY A 155 -16.64 15.68 -3.08
CA GLY A 155 -17.72 14.67 -2.95
C GLY A 155 -18.28 14.49 -1.53
N TRP A 156 -17.66 15.07 -0.51
CA TRP A 156 -18.18 15.11 0.87
C TRP A 156 -17.78 16.38 1.62
N ASN A 157 -18.64 16.84 2.53
CA ASN A 157 -18.40 18.03 3.36
C ASN A 157 -18.64 17.78 4.85
N LYS A 158 -19.49 16.81 5.18
CA LYS A 158 -19.88 16.46 6.54
C LYS A 158 -19.92 14.96 6.74
N LEU A 159 -19.98 14.50 7.99
CA LEU A 159 -19.88 13.08 8.33
C LEU A 159 -21.02 12.24 7.75
N GLU A 160 -22.20 12.82 7.60
CA GLU A 160 -23.37 12.16 7.02
C GLU A 160 -23.17 11.81 5.53
N ASP A 161 -22.28 12.54 4.84
CA ASP A 161 -21.92 12.27 3.45
C ASP A 161 -21.11 10.97 3.29
N PHE A 162 -20.69 10.32 4.37
CA PHE A 162 -20.01 9.02 4.33
C PHE A 162 -20.80 7.98 3.51
N THR A 163 -22.13 8.01 3.65
CA THR A 163 -23.07 7.16 2.91
C THR A 163 -23.14 7.47 1.41
N LYS A 164 -22.72 8.68 0.99
CA LYS A 164 -22.59 9.05 -0.42
C LYS A 164 -21.33 8.48 -1.05
N ILE A 165 -20.30 8.19 -0.25
CA ILE A 165 -19.05 7.61 -0.73
C ILE A 165 -19.11 6.09 -0.71
N PHE A 166 -19.49 5.51 0.42
CA PHE A 166 -19.42 4.07 0.66
C PHE A 166 -20.81 3.43 0.64
N LYS A 167 -21.03 2.47 -0.27
CA LYS A 167 -22.37 1.94 -0.55
C LYS A 167 -22.91 1.00 0.53
N ASP A 168 -22.03 0.34 1.28
CA ASP A 168 -22.38 -0.64 2.31
C ASP A 168 -22.70 0.01 3.66
N PHE A 169 -22.57 1.34 3.76
CA PHE A 169 -22.86 2.10 4.95
C PHE A 169 -24.20 2.82 4.84
N ARG A 170 -25.05 2.62 5.85
CA ARG A 170 -26.32 3.32 5.98
C ARG A 170 -26.41 4.01 7.34
N LEU A 171 -26.18 5.32 7.33
CA LEU A 171 -26.53 6.21 8.43
C LEU A 171 -27.83 6.94 8.04
N LEU A 172 -28.98 6.32 8.31
CA LEU A 172 -30.27 6.95 8.02
C LEU A 172 -30.53 8.08 9.03
N PRO A 173 -30.86 9.30 8.56
CA PRO A 173 -31.49 10.30 9.40
C PRO A 173 -32.87 9.77 9.79
N ASP A 174 -33.10 9.60 11.08
CA ASP A 174 -34.39 9.23 11.64
C ASP A 174 -34.64 10.18 12.80
N ASP A 175 -35.69 11.00 12.68
CA ASP A 175 -36.04 12.03 13.66
C ASP A 175 -36.41 11.43 15.03
N ASN A 176 -36.71 10.13 15.08
CA ASN A 176 -36.97 9.39 16.32
C ASN A 176 -35.75 8.62 16.85
N ARG A 177 -34.56 8.84 16.27
CA ARG A 177 -33.34 8.14 16.70
C ARG A 177 -32.77 8.72 17.99
N PHE A 178 -32.45 7.85 18.94
CA PHE A 178 -31.84 8.24 20.22
C PHE A 178 -30.43 8.83 20.07
N LEU A 179 -29.61 8.29 19.16
CA LEU A 179 -28.24 8.74 18.91
C LEU A 179 -28.19 9.85 17.87
N SER A 180 -27.41 10.89 18.15
CA SER A 180 -27.04 11.92 17.18
C SER A 180 -26.07 11.38 16.12
N ILE A 181 -25.76 12.22 15.12
CA ILE A 181 -24.72 11.93 14.14
C ILE A 181 -23.40 11.67 14.88
N PRO A 182 -22.68 10.57 14.56
CA PRO A 182 -21.43 10.24 15.24
C PRO A 182 -20.38 11.33 15.01
N SER A 183 -19.53 11.59 16.00
CA SER A 183 -18.39 12.51 15.88
C SER A 183 -17.21 11.91 15.12
N GLY A 184 -17.20 10.60 14.90
CA GLY A 184 -16.20 9.92 14.08
C GLY A 184 -16.64 8.55 13.58
N ILE A 185 -16.05 8.14 12.46
CA ILE A 185 -16.35 6.87 11.78
C ILE A 185 -15.03 6.17 11.42
N SER A 186 -14.95 4.88 11.73
CA SER A 186 -13.88 3.99 11.28
C SER A 186 -14.47 2.69 10.75
N PHE A 187 -13.90 2.17 9.67
CA PHE A 187 -14.27 0.88 9.09
C PHE A 187 -13.04 0.01 8.91
N ASN A 188 -13.17 -1.28 9.21
CA ASN A 188 -12.17 -2.29 8.85
C ASN A 188 -12.91 -3.53 8.34
N ALA A 189 -12.44 -4.09 7.23
CA ALA A 189 -12.95 -5.35 6.69
C ALA A 189 -11.81 -6.16 6.07
N THR A 190 -11.94 -7.48 6.10
CA THR A 190 -10.98 -8.41 5.52
C THR A 190 -11.73 -9.37 4.62
N TYR A 191 -11.30 -9.45 3.36
CA TYR A 191 -11.91 -10.29 2.33
C TYR A 191 -10.88 -11.34 1.88
N PRO A 192 -11.17 -12.65 2.00
CA PRO A 192 -10.25 -13.68 1.55
C PRO A 192 -10.16 -13.69 0.01
N LEU A 193 -8.93 -13.80 -0.51
CA LEU A 193 -8.70 -14.04 -1.93
C LEU A 193 -8.97 -15.52 -2.27
N PRO A 194 -9.22 -15.85 -3.55
CA PRO A 194 -9.44 -17.23 -3.98
C PRO A 194 -8.18 -18.06 -3.77
N ASN A 195 -8.36 -19.39 -3.64
CA ASN A 195 -7.26 -20.35 -3.55
C ASN A 195 -6.25 -20.04 -2.45
N GLU A 196 -6.69 -19.40 -1.35
CA GLU A 196 -5.85 -19.04 -0.20
C GLU A 196 -4.64 -18.16 -0.56
N GLN A 197 -4.73 -17.39 -1.66
CA GLN A 197 -3.62 -16.54 -2.14
C GLN A 197 -3.42 -15.26 -1.33
N GLY A 198 -4.23 -15.03 -0.30
CA GLY A 198 -4.10 -13.90 0.60
C GLY A 198 -5.42 -13.33 1.07
N THR A 199 -5.37 -12.09 1.54
CA THR A 199 -6.53 -11.31 1.98
C THR A 199 -6.43 -9.87 1.49
N LEU A 200 -7.56 -9.32 1.05
CA LEU A 200 -7.75 -7.89 0.85
C LEU A 200 -8.22 -7.30 2.18
N ASN A 201 -7.39 -6.45 2.77
CA ASN A 201 -7.69 -5.68 3.97
C ASN A 201 -8.10 -4.27 3.56
N VAL A 202 -9.27 -3.86 4.04
CA VAL A 202 -9.85 -2.55 3.77
C VAL A 202 -9.94 -1.80 5.07
N LYS A 203 -9.50 -0.55 5.07
CA LYS A 203 -9.59 0.35 6.21
C LYS A 203 -10.07 1.72 5.78
N VAL A 204 -11.01 2.29 6.52
CA VAL A 204 -11.39 3.70 6.40
C VAL A 204 -11.19 4.37 7.74
N THR A 205 -10.39 5.43 7.77
CA THR A 205 -10.17 6.23 8.98
C THR A 205 -10.23 7.72 8.68
N GLN A 206 -10.65 8.49 9.67
CA GLN A 206 -10.60 9.94 9.60
C GLN A 206 -9.23 10.44 10.03
N GLY A 207 -8.77 11.49 9.37
CA GLY A 207 -7.51 12.12 9.70
C GLY A 207 -7.40 13.51 9.13
N LYS A 208 -6.22 14.11 9.33
CA LYS A 208 -5.83 15.35 8.69
C LYS A 208 -4.66 15.07 7.76
N ARG A 209 -4.75 15.57 6.53
CA ARG A 209 -3.65 15.45 5.57
C ARG A 209 -2.43 16.21 6.08
N SER A 210 -1.26 15.59 6.00
CA SER A 210 -0.03 16.12 6.61
C SER A 210 0.44 17.45 6.02
N ILE A 211 0.16 17.71 4.74
CA ILE A 211 0.68 18.89 4.04
C ILE A 211 -0.06 20.19 4.37
N ASP A 212 -1.37 20.12 4.64
CA ASP A 212 -2.24 21.29 4.76
C ASP A 212 -3.30 21.17 5.87
N SER A 213 -3.27 20.07 6.65
CA SER A 213 -4.20 19.81 7.76
C SER A 213 -5.68 19.74 7.35
N VAL A 214 -5.98 19.56 6.07
CA VAL A 214 -7.35 19.38 5.58
C VAL A 214 -7.91 18.04 6.06
N ASP A 215 -9.18 18.03 6.46
CA ASP A 215 -9.86 16.80 6.88
C ASP A 215 -9.95 15.82 5.70
N ILE A 216 -9.59 14.57 5.94
CA ILE A 216 -9.65 13.49 4.95
C ILE A 216 -10.28 12.25 5.56
N TYR A 217 -10.88 11.42 4.70
CA TYR A 217 -10.91 9.98 4.96
C TYR A 217 -9.73 9.32 4.25
N SER A 218 -8.90 8.59 5.00
CA SER A 218 -7.95 7.63 4.43
C SER A 218 -8.70 6.34 4.14
N PHE A 219 -8.80 5.98 2.86
CA PHE A 219 -9.41 4.75 2.38
C PHE A 219 -8.31 3.85 1.82
N ASP A 220 -7.91 2.88 2.63
CA ASP A 220 -6.74 2.04 2.38
C ASP A 220 -7.23 0.65 1.95
N LEU A 221 -6.70 0.15 0.82
CA LEU A 221 -6.93 -1.20 0.34
C LEU A 221 -5.57 -1.89 0.21
N SER A 222 -5.35 -2.93 1.00
CA SER A 222 -4.08 -3.66 1.02
C SER A 222 -4.30 -5.15 0.86
N VAL A 223 -3.75 -5.73 -0.21
CA VAL A 223 -3.72 -7.18 -0.38
C VAL A 223 -2.41 -7.71 0.18
N ARG A 224 -2.51 -8.72 1.04
CA ARG A 224 -1.37 -9.44 1.64
C ARG A 224 -1.52 -10.92 1.46
N GLY A 225 -0.43 -11.62 1.17
CA GLY A 225 -0.45 -13.06 0.94
C GLY A 225 0.86 -13.56 0.36
N ILE A 226 0.87 -14.82 -0.03
CA ILE A 226 2.05 -15.45 -0.62
C ILE A 226 1.60 -16.39 -1.74
N THR A 227 2.44 -16.53 -2.77
CA THR A 227 2.26 -17.49 -3.85
C THR A 227 3.16 -18.70 -3.62
N SER A 228 2.69 -19.90 -4.00
CA SER A 228 3.49 -21.12 -3.97
C SER A 228 4.55 -21.16 -5.08
N ASP A 229 4.33 -20.42 -6.16
CA ASP A 229 5.29 -20.22 -7.24
C ASP A 229 6.09 -18.93 -7.00
N LEU A 230 7.30 -19.09 -6.46
CA LEU A 230 8.22 -17.98 -6.20
C LEU A 230 9.11 -17.63 -7.41
N SER A 231 8.79 -18.13 -8.62
CA SER A 231 9.40 -17.64 -9.85
C SER A 231 8.97 -16.20 -10.14
N GLU A 232 9.69 -15.50 -11.02
CA GLU A 232 9.32 -14.16 -11.46
C GLU A 232 7.89 -14.10 -12.01
N SER A 233 7.49 -15.10 -12.80
CA SER A 233 6.13 -15.21 -13.33
C SER A 233 5.07 -15.44 -12.24
N GLY A 234 5.38 -16.26 -11.24
CA GLY A 234 4.46 -16.53 -10.14
C GLY A 234 4.25 -15.32 -9.23
N ILE A 235 5.33 -14.60 -8.93
CA ILE A 235 5.28 -13.33 -8.18
C ILE A 235 4.48 -12.29 -8.97
N ARG A 236 4.77 -12.15 -10.27
CA ARG A 236 4.01 -11.25 -11.16
C ARG A 236 2.51 -11.55 -11.14
N ALA A 237 2.14 -12.82 -11.33
CA ALA A 237 0.75 -13.24 -11.33
C ALA A 237 0.04 -12.95 -9.99
N TRP A 238 0.76 -13.07 -8.86
CA TRP A 238 0.22 -12.70 -7.56
C TRP A 238 -0.05 -11.20 -7.46
N PHE A 239 0.87 -10.36 -7.93
CA PHE A 239 0.69 -8.89 -7.94
C PHE A 239 -0.42 -8.45 -8.90
N ASP A 240 -0.58 -9.10 -10.06
CA ASP A 240 -1.69 -8.84 -10.98
C ASP A 240 -3.04 -9.16 -10.32
N LEU A 241 -3.14 -10.29 -9.61
CA LEU A 241 -4.33 -10.65 -8.85
C LEU A 241 -4.60 -9.64 -7.73
N ALA A 242 -3.58 -9.26 -6.97
CA ALA A 242 -3.70 -8.26 -5.91
C ALA A 242 -4.20 -6.93 -6.47
N HIS A 243 -3.66 -6.50 -7.62
CA HIS A 243 -4.08 -5.29 -8.31
C HIS A 243 -5.55 -5.36 -8.73
N GLU A 244 -5.97 -6.46 -9.37
CA GLU A 244 -7.36 -6.68 -9.75
C GLU A 244 -8.31 -6.59 -8.54
N TRP A 245 -7.95 -7.25 -7.43
CA TRP A 245 -8.77 -7.25 -6.20
C TRP A 245 -8.90 -5.86 -5.59
N ILE A 246 -7.82 -5.07 -5.59
CA ILE A 246 -7.85 -3.70 -5.09
C ILE A 246 -8.72 -2.82 -5.98
N VAL A 247 -8.54 -2.86 -7.30
CA VAL A 247 -9.29 -1.99 -8.22
C VAL A 247 -10.77 -2.36 -8.20
N ARG A 248 -11.10 -3.65 -8.31
CA ARG A 248 -12.50 -4.10 -8.22
C ARG A 248 -13.09 -3.86 -6.84
N GLY A 249 -12.33 -4.06 -5.77
CA GLY A 249 -12.76 -3.78 -4.39
C GLY A 249 -13.03 -2.29 -4.14
N PHE A 250 -12.19 -1.40 -4.68
CA PHE A 250 -12.41 0.04 -4.64
C PHE A 250 -13.73 0.42 -5.33
N THR A 251 -13.95 -0.10 -6.54
CA THR A 251 -15.20 0.11 -7.29
C THR A 251 -16.41 -0.51 -6.60
N ASP A 252 -16.25 -1.69 -6.00
CA ASP A 252 -17.32 -2.37 -5.30
C ASP A 252 -17.73 -1.56 -4.07
N LEU A 253 -16.79 -1.15 -3.22
CA LEU A 253 -17.12 -0.51 -1.94
C LEU A 253 -17.62 0.94 -2.06
N THR A 254 -17.43 1.59 -3.21
CA THR A 254 -17.80 3.00 -3.43
C THR A 254 -19.07 3.15 -4.26
N THR A 255 -19.78 4.27 -4.12
CA THR A 255 -21.00 4.53 -4.90
C THR A 255 -20.69 4.92 -6.34
N SER A 256 -21.57 4.57 -7.28
CA SER A 256 -21.44 5.01 -8.67
C SER A 256 -21.46 6.54 -8.81
N GLU A 257 -22.21 7.24 -7.95
CA GLU A 257 -22.33 8.70 -8.00
C GLU A 257 -20.97 9.38 -7.84
N ILE A 258 -20.19 9.06 -6.79
CA ILE A 258 -18.87 9.68 -6.59
C ILE A 258 -17.86 9.22 -7.65
N GLN A 259 -17.95 7.95 -8.07
CA GLN A 259 -17.09 7.38 -9.11
C GLN A 259 -17.18 8.16 -10.43
N TYR A 260 -18.39 8.50 -10.89
CA TYR A 260 -18.58 9.22 -12.15
C TYR A 260 -18.43 10.73 -11.99
N SER A 261 -19.02 11.32 -10.94
CA SER A 261 -19.07 12.79 -10.78
C SER A 261 -17.74 13.41 -10.35
N THR A 262 -16.99 12.71 -9.50
CA THR A 262 -15.78 13.24 -8.87
C THR A 262 -14.52 12.60 -9.45
N TRP A 263 -14.50 11.26 -9.57
CA TRP A 263 -13.28 10.55 -10.00
C TRP A 263 -13.20 10.28 -11.51
N GLY A 264 -14.26 10.58 -12.26
CA GLY A 264 -14.29 10.42 -13.70
C GLY A 264 -14.07 8.98 -14.15
N ARG A 265 -14.88 8.04 -13.63
CA ARG A 265 -14.81 6.63 -14.02
C ARG A 265 -15.04 6.47 -15.53
N LYS A 266 -14.03 5.93 -16.22
CA LYS A 266 -14.06 5.58 -17.64
C LYS A 266 -14.38 4.09 -17.77
N LYS A 267 -15.68 3.79 -17.70
CA LYS A 267 -16.31 2.45 -17.72
C LYS A 267 -16.22 1.69 -16.39
#